data_AF-A0A1F4Q7W9-F1
#
_entry.id   AF-A0A1F4Q7W9-F1
#
_cell.length_a   1.000
_cell.length_b   1.000
_cell.length_c   1.000
_cell.angle_alpha   90.00
_cell.angle_beta   90.00
_cell.angle_gamma   90.00
#
_symmetry.space_group_name_H-M   'P 1'
#
loop_
_entity.id
_entity.type
_entity.pdbx_description
1 polymer ?
#
loop_
_entity_poly.entity_id
_entity_poly.type
_entity_poly.pdbx_seq_one_letter_code
_entity_poly.pdbx_strand_id
1 'polypeptide(L)'
;MKRPVALRIPDHLLSLADLRARKERVDKASALRQILYEGAESYALRLLSRGELSLSRSAELLGLSPGEVLDLAAQRGVEIGGTLAQHRAGREGRT
;
A
#
# COMPACT_ATOMS: atom_id res chain seq x y z
N MET A 1 7.74 -5.92 14.93
CA MET A 1 7.19 -5.37 16.20
C MET A 1 6.37 -4.12 15.91
N LYS A 2 5.18 -3.99 16.52
CA LYS A 2 4.38 -2.74 16.45
C LYS A 2 4.88 -1.79 17.55
N ARG A 3 5.07 -0.51 17.23
CA ARG A 3 5.51 0.53 18.18
C ARG A 3 4.44 1.62 18.26
N PRO A 4 4.09 2.14 19.45
CA PRO A 4 3.15 3.23 19.56
C PRO A 4 3.75 4.51 18.95
N VAL A 5 2.91 5.27 18.24
CA VAL A 5 3.26 6.59 17.70
C VAL A 5 2.20 7.58 18.17
N ALA A 6 2.60 8.61 18.90
CA ALA A 6 1.68 9.66 19.34
C ALA A 6 1.47 10.66 18.20
N LEU A 7 0.24 10.75 17.69
CA LEU A 7 -0.14 11.64 16.59
C LEU A 7 -1.38 12.44 16.99
N ARG A 8 -1.41 13.73 16.62
CA ARG A 8 -2.64 14.53 16.66
C ARG A 8 -3.42 14.24 15.38
N ILE A 9 -4.59 13.61 15.51
CA ILE A 9 -5.44 13.23 14.38
C ILE A 9 -6.66 14.17 14.35
N PRO A 10 -6.96 14.82 13.21
CA PRO A 10 -8.17 15.63 13.06
C PRO A 10 -9.46 14.85 13.35
N ASP A 11 -10.45 15.51 13.97
CA ASP A 11 -11.70 14.88 14.41
C ASP A 11 -12.49 14.21 13.28
N HIS A 12 -12.45 14.76 12.07
CA HIS A 12 -13.13 14.18 10.91
C HIS A 12 -12.54 12.81 10.51
N LEU A 13 -11.22 12.62 10.66
CA LEU A 13 -10.58 11.32 10.41
C LEU A 13 -10.87 10.32 11.52
N LEU A 14 -10.92 10.78 12.79
CA LEU A 14 -11.35 9.93 13.90
C LEU A 14 -12.79 9.47 13.73
N SER A 15 -13.67 10.34 13.24
CA SER A 15 -15.06 10.02 12.93
C SER A 15 -15.18 8.94 11.87
N LEU A 16 -14.31 8.97 10.84
CA LEU A 16 -14.25 7.91 9.82
C LEU A 16 -13.76 6.57 10.41
N ALA A 17 -12.76 6.61 11.29
CA ALA A 17 -12.30 5.41 11.98
C ALA A 17 -13.37 4.82 12.90
N ASP A 18 -14.15 5.65 13.58
CA ASP A 18 -15.30 5.23 14.39
C ASP A 18 -16.37 4.53 13.55
N LEU A 19 -16.67 5.07 12.36
CA LEU A 19 -17.60 4.45 11.41
C LEU A 19 -17.11 3.05 10.99
N ARG A 20 -15.84 2.93 10.59
CA ARG A 20 -15.25 1.64 10.21
C ARG A 20 -15.22 0.65 11.37
N ALA A 21 -14.81 1.09 12.56
CA ALA A 21 -14.77 0.28 13.77
C ALA A 21 -16.12 -0.36 14.09
N ARG A 22 -17.22 0.43 14.00
CA ARG A 22 -18.59 -0.07 14.21
C ARG A 22 -19.01 -1.05 13.12
N LYS A 23 -18.76 -0.71 11.84
CA LYS A 23 -19.15 -1.53 10.68
C LYS A 23 -18.47 -2.89 10.69
N GLU A 24 -17.17 -2.92 11.00
CA GLU A 24 -16.34 -4.13 10.95
C GLU A 24 -16.21 -4.83 12.31
N ARG A 25 -16.82 -4.29 13.36
CA ARG A 25 -16.76 -4.80 14.75
C ARG A 25 -15.33 -4.99 15.27
N VAL A 26 -14.49 -3.98 15.03
CA VAL A 26 -13.10 -3.92 15.51
C VAL A 26 -12.89 -2.71 16.42
N ASP A 27 -11.80 -2.69 17.19
CA ASP A 27 -11.43 -1.51 17.97
C ASP A 27 -11.00 -0.33 17.08
N LYS A 28 -11.12 0.90 17.59
CA LYS A 28 -10.77 2.12 16.87
C LYS A 28 -9.32 2.13 16.37
N ALA A 29 -8.37 1.59 17.15
CA ALA A 29 -6.98 1.56 16.74
C ALA A 29 -6.76 0.57 15.59
N SER A 30 -7.50 -0.54 15.54
CA SER A 30 -7.50 -1.46 14.41
C SER A 30 -8.10 -0.82 13.16
N ALA A 31 -9.24 -0.13 13.29
CA ALA A 31 -9.83 0.63 12.19
C ALA A 31 -8.88 1.69 11.62
N LEU A 32 -8.21 2.46 12.48
CA LEU A 32 -7.18 3.43 12.08
C LEU A 32 -6.02 2.75 11.33
N ARG A 33 -5.53 1.60 11.83
CA ARG A 33 -4.47 0.85 11.14
C ARG A 33 -4.91 0.37 9.77
N GLN A 34 -6.12 -0.16 9.61
CA GLN A 34 -6.65 -0.57 8.31
C GLN A 34 -6.69 0.62 7.33
N ILE A 35 -7.20 1.77 7.76
CA ILE A 35 -7.20 3.00 6.95
C ILE A 35 -5.76 3.38 6.54
N LEU A 36 -4.81 3.32 7.49
CA LEU A 36 -3.40 3.61 7.21
C LEU A 36 -2.78 2.62 6.23
N TYR A 37 -3.10 1.32 6.32
CA TYR A 37 -2.63 0.32 5.36
C TYR A 37 -3.16 0.59 3.95
N GLU A 38 -4.46 0.87 3.81
CA GLU A 38 -5.07 1.23 2.52
C GLU A 38 -4.43 2.49 1.92
N GLY A 39 -4.12 3.48 2.76
CA GLY A 39 -3.42 4.70 2.38
C GLY A 39 -1.97 4.43 1.97
N ALA A 40 -1.25 3.57 2.70
CA ALA A 40 0.13 3.20 2.41
C ALA A 40 0.25 2.44 1.08
N GLU A 41 -0.66 1.50 0.83
CA GLU A 41 -0.78 0.79 -0.46
C GLU A 41 -0.99 1.77 -1.61
N SER A 42 -1.97 2.65 -1.49
CA SER A 42 -2.29 3.65 -2.52
C SER A 42 -1.12 4.60 -2.77
N TYR A 43 -0.41 5.00 -1.70
CA TYR A 43 0.77 5.85 -1.79
C TYR A 43 1.91 5.14 -2.52
N ALA A 44 2.23 3.91 -2.13
CA ALA A 44 3.30 3.12 -2.74
C ALA A 44 3.02 2.83 -4.22
N LEU A 45 1.79 2.44 -4.58
CA LEU A 45 1.39 2.22 -5.97
C LEU A 45 1.50 3.48 -6.82
N ARG A 46 1.15 4.65 -6.27
CA ARG A 46 1.29 5.93 -6.98
C ARG A 46 2.76 6.29 -7.24
N LEU A 47 3.64 6.04 -6.28
CA LEU A 47 5.08 6.26 -6.50
C LEU A 47 5.64 5.26 -7.52
N LEU A 48 5.21 4.00 -7.45
CA LEU A 48 5.58 2.96 -8.39
C LEU A 48 5.14 3.29 -9.82
N SER A 49 3.90 3.75 -10.03
CA SER A 49 3.41 4.12 -11.36
C SER A 49 4.15 5.31 -11.98
N ARG A 50 4.71 6.19 -11.14
CA ARG A 50 5.57 7.32 -11.55
C ARG A 50 7.04 6.95 -11.71
N GLY A 51 7.43 5.71 -11.40
CA GLY A 51 8.83 5.28 -11.39
C GLY A 51 9.66 5.84 -10.24
N GLU A 52 9.02 6.45 -9.23
CA GLU A 52 9.68 6.97 -8.01
C GLU A 52 10.02 5.84 -7.02
N LEU A 53 9.35 4.69 -7.13
CA LEU A 53 9.70 3.44 -6.46
C LEU A 53 9.88 2.32 -7.47
N SER A 54 10.83 1.42 -7.21
CA SER A 54 10.92 0.15 -7.92
C SER A 54 9.90 -0.85 -7.37
N LEU A 55 9.51 -1.85 -8.17
CA LEU A 55 8.58 -2.89 -7.73
C LEU A 55 9.08 -3.62 -6.47
N SER A 56 10.37 -3.97 -6.44
CA SER A 56 10.99 -4.63 -5.29
C SER A 56 11.00 -3.75 -4.03
N ARG A 57 11.21 -2.44 -4.17
CA ARG A 57 11.17 -1.53 -3.02
C ARG A 57 9.75 -1.32 -2.50
N SER A 58 8.76 -1.24 -3.38
CA SER A 58 7.35 -1.20 -2.99
C SER A 58 6.94 -2.47 -2.25
N ALA A 59 7.37 -3.63 -2.72
CA ALA A 59 7.15 -4.92 -2.09
C ALA A 59 7.73 -4.96 -0.66
N GLU A 60 8.99 -4.55 -0.49
CA GLU A 60 9.64 -4.47 0.83
C GLU A 60 8.89 -3.55 1.80
N LEU A 61 8.49 -2.35 1.36
CA LEU A 61 7.81 -1.37 2.21
C LEU A 61 6.40 -1.81 2.62
N LEU A 62 5.70 -2.52 1.75
CA LEU A 62 4.36 -3.04 2.02
C LEU A 62 4.38 -4.40 2.73
N GLY A 63 5.54 -5.05 2.83
CA GLY A 63 5.65 -6.41 3.35
C GLY A 63 4.98 -7.44 2.44
N LEU A 64 5.00 -7.19 1.14
CA LEU A 64 4.44 -8.03 0.09
C LEU A 64 5.57 -8.58 -0.80
N SER A 65 5.26 -9.57 -1.63
CA SER A 65 6.09 -9.97 -2.77
C SER A 65 5.88 -9.04 -3.97
N PRO A 66 6.84 -8.98 -4.92
CA PRO A 66 6.65 -8.25 -6.18
C PRO A 66 5.39 -8.65 -6.96
N GLY A 67 5.01 -9.92 -6.92
CA GLY A 67 3.78 -10.42 -7.57
C GLY A 67 2.52 -9.86 -6.91
N GLU A 68 2.45 -9.91 -5.58
CA GLU A 68 1.33 -9.36 -4.81
C GLU A 68 1.16 -7.85 -5.02
N VAL A 69 2.26 -7.11 -5.24
CA VAL A 69 2.18 -5.68 -5.59
C VAL A 69 1.57 -5.47 -6.98
N LEU A 70 1.86 -6.34 -7.96
CA LEU A 70 1.24 -6.27 -9.28
C LEU A 70 -0.25 -6.63 -9.21
N ASP A 71 -0.61 -7.65 -8.44
CA ASP A 71 -2.01 -8.04 -8.20
C ASP A 71 -2.77 -6.89 -7.53
N LEU A 72 -2.18 -6.27 -6.51
CA LEU A 72 -2.73 -5.10 -5.83
C LEU A 72 -2.93 -3.93 -6.79
N ALA A 73 -1.97 -3.67 -7.68
CA ALA A 73 -2.08 -2.62 -8.69
C ALA A 73 -3.23 -2.89 -9.68
N ALA A 74 -3.36 -4.13 -10.15
CA ALA A 74 -4.44 -4.54 -11.04
C ALA A 74 -5.81 -4.39 -10.36
N GLN A 75 -5.94 -4.85 -9.11
CA GLN A 75 -7.16 -4.71 -8.31
C GLN A 75 -7.56 -3.23 -8.10
N ARG A 76 -6.58 -2.32 -8.03
CA ARG A 76 -6.79 -0.88 -7.85
C ARG A 76 -6.85 -0.09 -9.16
N GLY A 77 -6.74 -0.75 -10.32
CA GLY A 77 -6.76 -0.09 -11.63
C GLY A 77 -5.57 0.84 -11.88
N VAL A 78 -4.41 0.57 -11.25
CA VAL A 78 -3.20 1.38 -11.40
C VAL A 78 -2.31 0.78 -12.48
N GLU A 79 -2.09 1.52 -13.57
CA GLU A 79 -1.15 1.12 -14.61
C GLU A 79 0.31 1.35 -14.19
N ILE A 80 1.14 0.30 -14.30
CA ILE A 80 2.57 0.33 -13.96
C ILE A 80 3.40 0.11 -15.23
N GLY A 81 3.19 0.96 -16.23
CA GLY A 81 3.80 0.82 -17.57
C GLY A 81 5.33 0.93 -17.58
N GLY A 82 5.90 1.80 -16.75
CA GLY A 82 7.35 2.04 -16.73
C GLY A 82 8.18 0.91 -16.09
N THR A 83 7.68 0.30 -15.02
CA THR A 83 8.40 -0.72 -14.27
C THR A 83 8.26 -2.12 -14.87
N LEU A 84 7.12 -2.44 -15.52
CA LEU A 84 6.91 -3.73 -16.20
C LEU A 84 7.94 -3.94 -17.33
N ALA A 85 8.27 -2.90 -18.08
CA ALA A 85 9.29 -2.94 -19.13
C ALA A 85 10.70 -3.26 -18.55
N GLN A 86 11.05 -2.65 -17.41
CA GLN A 86 12.32 -2.92 -16.72
C GLN A 86 12.37 -4.34 -16.12
N HIS A 87 11.24 -4.86 -15.63
CA HIS A 87 11.18 -6.19 -15.03
C HIS A 87 11.22 -7.33 -16.04
N ARG A 88 10.64 -7.16 -17.25
CA ARG A 88 10.78 -8.13 -18.36
C ARG A 88 12.22 -8.24 -18.84
N ALA A 89 12.88 -7.11 -19.06
CA ALA A 89 14.29 -7.07 -19.48
C ALA A 89 15.23 -7.80 -18.49
N GLY A 90 14.94 -7.70 -17.18
CA GLY A 90 15.72 -8.39 -16.15
C GLY A 90 15.50 -9.91 -16.04
N ARG A 91 14.38 -10.45 -16.55
CA ARG A 91 14.14 -11.91 -16.60
C ARG A 91 14.71 -12.55 -17.87
N GLU A 92 14.66 -11.83 -18.99
CA GLU A 92 15.18 -12.34 -20.28
C GLU A 92 16.71 -12.44 -20.29
N GLY A 93 17.43 -11.58 -19.57
CA GLY A 93 18.90 -11.64 -19.45
C GLY A 93 19.48 -12.70 -18.49
N ARG A 94 18.66 -13.60 -17.93
CA ARG A 94 19.11 -14.68 -17.01
C ARG A 94 18.83 -16.09 -17.54
N THR A 95 18.50 -16.22 -18.83
CA THR A 95 18.33 -17.51 -19.53
C THR A 95 19.46 -17.66 -20.53
#